data_AF-A0A511B2X2-F1
#
_entry.id   AF-A0A511B2X2-F1
#
_cell.length_a   1.000
_cell.length_b   1.000
_cell.length_c   1.000
_cell.angle_alpha   90.00
_cell.angle_beta   90.00
_cell.angle_gamma   90.00
#
_symmetry.space_group_name_H-M   'P 1'
#
loop_
_entity.id
_entity.type
_entity.pdbx_description
1 polymer ?
#
loop_
_entity_poly.entity_id
_entity_poly.type
_entity_poly.pdbx_seq_one_letter_code
_entity_poly.pdbx_strand_id
1 'polypeptide(L)'
;MKKKSIATLLAMFLGTFGGHRFYLGSPILGLLYILFCWTGIPTIVSFIEMIILICMTDEEFDIKYNTEFMLQKQSFERMKEAGW
;
A
#
# COMPACT_ATOMS: atom_id res chain seq x y z
N MET A 1 -8.35 4.84 -5.97
CA MET A 1 -7.21 3.94 -6.22
C MET A 1 -5.98 4.51 -5.55
N LYS A 2 -5.41 3.78 -4.59
CA LYS A 2 -4.08 4.07 -4.03
C LYS A 2 -3.03 3.97 -5.14
N LYS A 3 -1.98 4.78 -5.08
CA LYS A 3 -0.91 4.80 -6.11
C LYS A 3 0.36 4.16 -5.56
N LYS A 4 0.92 3.20 -6.30
CA LYS A 4 2.20 2.55 -6.02
C LYS A 4 3.34 3.57 -5.85
N SER A 5 3.42 4.56 -6.74
CA SER A 5 4.47 5.60 -6.68
C SER A 5 4.40 6.43 -5.40
N ILE A 6 3.20 6.75 -4.91
CA ILE A 6 3.01 7.49 -3.66
C ILE A 6 3.41 6.62 -2.47
N ALA A 7 3.02 5.34 -2.45
CA ALA A 7 3.41 4.41 -1.40
C ALA A 7 4.93 4.21 -1.34
N THR A 8 5.59 4.13 -2.50
CA THR A 8 7.05 3.99 -2.61
C THR A 8 7.77 5.26 -2.13
N LEU A 9 7.27 6.44 -2.52
CA LEU A 9 7.81 7.72 -2.07
C LEU A 9 7.63 7.89 -0.55
N LEU A 10 6.48 7.52 0.00
CA LEU A 10 6.25 7.52 1.45
C LEU A 10 7.17 6.54 2.17
N ALA A 11 7.45 5.37 1.60
CA ALA A 11 8.38 4.41 2.20
C ALA A 11 9.81 4.95 2.21
N MET A 12 10.20 5.73 1.20
CA MET A 12 11.54 6.34 1.12
C MET A 12 11.71 7.51 2.10
N PHE A 13 10.75 8.44 2.16
CA PHE A 13 10.86 9.66 2.98
C PHE A 13 10.34 9.49 4.41
N LEU A 14 9.34 8.63 4.60
CA LEU A 14 8.64 8.41 5.87
C LEU A 14 8.75 6.96 6.38
N GLY A 15 9.71 6.20 5.85
CA GLY A 15 9.92 4.79 6.17
C GLY A 15 10.24 4.54 7.64
N THR A 16 11.11 5.34 8.26
CA THR A 16 11.44 5.19 9.69
C THR A 16 10.23 5.43 10.61
N PHE A 17 9.25 6.20 10.14
CA PHE A 17 7.99 6.47 10.84
C PHE A 17 6.85 5.51 10.43
N GLY A 18 7.04 4.65 9.42
CA GLY A 18 6.02 3.72 8.94
C GLY A 18 4.82 4.39 8.25
N GLY A 19 4.99 5.60 7.72
CA GLY A 19 3.90 6.38 7.11
C GLY A 19 3.25 5.71 5.90
N HIS A 20 4.02 4.97 5.12
CA HIS A 20 3.52 4.21 3.96
C HIS A 20 2.53 3.12 4.39
N ARG A 21 2.67 2.51 5.57
CA ARG A 21 1.72 1.52 6.09
C ARG A 21 0.37 2.13 6.47
N PHE A 22 0.35 3.38 6.95
CA PHE A 22 -0.91 4.13 7.12
C PHE A 22 -1.60 4.39 5.77
N TYR A 23 -0.84 4.75 4.73
CA TYR A 23 -1.39 4.95 3.39
C TYR A 23 -1.94 3.65 2.78
N LEU A 24 -1.28 2.53 3.03
CA LEU A 24 -1.66 1.20 2.52
C LEU A 24 -2.83 0.56 3.30
N GLY A 25 -3.34 1.20 4.36
CA GLY A 25 -4.49 0.70 5.13
C GLY A 25 -4.13 -0.28 6.24
N SER A 26 -2.87 -0.32 6.68
CA SER A 26 -2.40 -1.14 7.81
C SER A 26 -1.91 -0.25 8.97
N PRO A 27 -2.81 0.46 9.68
CA PRO A 27 -2.43 1.41 10.74
C PRO A 27 -1.75 0.75 11.93
N ILE A 28 -2.06 -0.52 12.22
CA ILE A 28 -1.43 -1.30 13.31
C ILE A 28 0.07 -1.50 13.04
N LEU A 29 0.42 -1.81 11.79
CA LEU A 29 1.83 -1.93 11.39
C LEU A 29 2.53 -0.56 11.42
N GLY A 30 1.86 0.50 10.96
CA GLY A 30 2.40 1.86 11.08
C GLY A 30 2.66 2.28 12.53
N LEU A 31 1.78 1.93 13.46
CA LEU A 31 1.96 2.21 14.88
C LEU A 31 3.15 1.45 15.48
N LEU A 32 3.35 0.18 15.10
CA LEU A 32 4.54 -0.60 15.48
C LEU A 32 5.83 0.08 15.00
N TYR A 33 5.85 0.61 13.79
CA TYR A 33 7.02 1.32 13.26
C TYR A 33 7.34 2.58 14.08
N ILE A 34 6.33 3.33 14.53
CA ILE A 34 6.51 4.49 15.41
C ILE A 34 7.03 4.07 16.79
N LEU A 35 6.49 2.98 17.37
CA LEU A 35 6.95 2.43 18.66
C LEU A 35 8.41 1.95 18.62
N PHE A 36 8.84 1.40 17.48
CA PHE A 36 10.20 0.91 17.29
C PHE A 36 11.13 1.91 16.61
N CYS A 37 10.71 3.16 16.34
CA CYS A 37 11.53 4.12 15.58
C CYS A 37 12.89 4.41 16.24
N TRP A 38 12.97 4.30 17.56
CA TRP A 38 14.19 4.45 18.36
C TRP A 38 15.19 3.29 18.25
N THR A 39 14.79 2.11 17.74
CA THR A 39 15.69 0.94 17.61
C THR A 39 16.38 0.88 16.26
N GLY A 40 16.00 1.74 15.30
CA GLY A 40 16.51 1.73 13.92
C GLY A 40 16.06 0.52 13.08
N ILE A 41 15.40 -0.47 13.67
CA ILE A 41 14.82 -1.64 12.98
C ILE A 41 13.79 -1.23 11.91
N PRO A 42 12.87 -0.28 12.18
CA PRO A 42 11.86 0.14 11.18
C PRO A 42 12.48 0.69 9.89
N THR A 43 13.68 1.27 9.96
CA THR A 43 14.41 1.75 8.80
C THR A 43 14.77 0.60 7.86
N ILE A 44 15.29 -0.51 8.41
CA ILE A 44 15.70 -1.68 7.62
C ILE A 44 14.46 -2.36 7.02
N VAL A 45 13.40 -2.54 7.80
CA VAL A 45 12.17 -3.17 7.31
C VAL A 45 11.49 -2.31 6.25
N SER A 46 11.42 -0.99 6.43
CA SER A 46 10.92 -0.07 5.40
C SER A 46 11.74 -0.11 4.12
N PHE A 47 13.05 -0.29 4.22
CA PHE A 47 13.91 -0.41 3.04
C PHE A 47 13.62 -1.69 2.25
N ILE A 48 13.41 -2.82 2.94
CA ILE A 48 12.99 -4.07 2.31
C ILE A 48 11.60 -3.92 1.68
N GLU A 49 10.65 -3.33 2.41
CA GLU A 49 9.29 -3.09 1.88
C GLU A 49 9.30 -2.17 0.67
N MET A 50 10.16 -1.15 0.64
CA MET A 50 10.36 -0.27 -0.51
C MET A 50 10.85 -1.06 -1.73
N ILE A 51 11.82 -1.97 -1.57
CA ILE A 51 12.31 -2.82 -2.67
C ILE A 51 11.19 -3.74 -3.16
N ILE A 52 10.43 -4.36 -2.25
CA ILE A 52 9.27 -5.19 -2.61
C ILE A 52 8.26 -4.35 -3.40
N LEU A 53 7.93 -3.14 -2.93
CA LEU A 53 7.02 -2.22 -3.60
C LEU A 53 7.53 -1.88 -4.99
N ILE A 54 8.82 -1.63 -5.19
CA ILE A 54 9.39 -1.33 -6.51
C ILE A 54 9.27 -2.54 -7.45
N CYS A 55 9.63 -3.73 -6.97
CA CYS A 55 9.60 -4.99 -7.72
C CYS A 55 8.17 -5.50 -8.02
N MET A 56 7.20 -5.15 -7.19
CA MET A 56 5.79 -5.54 -7.35
C MET A 56 5.17 -4.85 -8.57
N THR A 57 4.36 -5.55 -9.35
CA THR A 57 3.65 -4.94 -10.50
C THR A 57 2.49 -4.05 -10.05
N ASP A 58 2.03 -3.14 -10.92
CA ASP A 58 0.87 -2.29 -10.62
C ASP A 58 -0.41 -3.14 -10.46
N GLU A 59 -0.55 -4.23 -11.21
CA GLU A 59 -1.67 -5.17 -11.08
C GLU A 59 -1.68 -5.86 -9.71
N GLU A 60 -0.55 -6.41 -9.27
CA GLU A 60 -0.46 -7.01 -7.94
C GLU A 60 -0.77 -5.97 -6.85
N PHE A 61 -0.29 -4.73 -7.01
CA PHE A 61 -0.55 -3.65 -6.07
C PHE A 61 -2.04 -3.34 -5.99
N ASP A 62 -2.71 -3.24 -7.13
CA ASP A 62 -4.15 -2.99 -7.21
C ASP A 62 -4.95 -4.15 -6.64
N ILE A 63 -4.54 -5.40 -6.87
CA ILE A 63 -5.18 -6.58 -6.28
C ILE A 63 -5.03 -6.59 -4.76
N LYS A 64 -3.90 -6.16 -4.21
CA LYS A 64 -3.63 -6.22 -2.77
C LYS A 64 -4.19 -5.02 -1.98
N TYR A 65 -4.18 -3.84 -2.59
CA TYR A 65 -4.49 -2.58 -1.89
C TYR A 65 -5.70 -1.82 -2.45
N ASN A 66 -6.20 -2.19 -3.63
CA ASN A 66 -7.37 -1.61 -4.28
C ASN A 66 -8.44 -2.66 -4.62
N THR A 67 -8.43 -3.84 -3.96
CA THR A 67 -9.33 -4.97 -4.25
C THR A 67 -10.81 -4.56 -4.26
N GLU A 68 -11.24 -3.81 -3.25
CA GLU A 68 -12.64 -3.38 -3.12
C GLU A 68 -13.08 -2.53 -4.32
N PHE A 69 -12.19 -1.66 -4.80
CA PHE A 69 -12.45 -0.85 -5.97
C PHE A 69 -12.54 -1.69 -7.25
N MET A 70 -11.70 -2.74 -7.38
CA MET A 70 -11.73 -3.66 -8.51
C MET A 70 -13.03 -4.47 -8.55
N LEU A 71 -13.50 -4.95 -7.40
CA LEU A 71 -14.79 -5.67 -7.27
C LEU A 71 -15.98 -4.76 -7.59
N GLN A 72 -15.92 -3.49 -7.18
CA GLN A 72 -16.95 -2.51 -7.49
C GLN A 72 -16.97 -2.17 -8.98
N LYS A 73 -15.80 -1.97 -9.59
CA LYS A 73 -15.67 -1.74 -11.04
C LYS A 73 -16.20 -2.92 -11.84
N GLN A 74 -15.83 -4.15 -11.48
CA GLN A 74 -16.32 -5.36 -12.13
C GLN A 74 -17.84 -5.51 -11.99
N SER A 75 -18.41 -5.18 -10.82
CA SER A 75 -19.87 -5.23 -10.63
C SER A 75 -20.58 -4.15 -11.46
N PHE A 76 -20.00 -2.95 -11.57
CA PHE A 76 -20.52 -1.89 -12.43
C PHE A 76 -20.49 -2.25 -13.92
N GLU A 77 -19.38 -2.78 -14.43
CA GLU A 77 -19.30 -3.26 -15.83
C GLU A 77 -20.32 -4.37 -16.10
N ARG A 78 -20.50 -5.31 -15.16
CA ARG A 78 -21.54 -6.34 -15.28
C ARG A 78 -22.96 -5.77 -15.30
N MET A 79 -23.25 -4.70 -14.55
CA MET A 79 -24.56 -4.03 -14.61
C MET A 79 -24.78 -3.36 -15.98
N LYS A 80 -23.73 -2.75 -16.52
CA LYS A 80 -23.76 -2.11 -17.85
C LYS A 80 -23.92 -3.13 -18.98
N GLU A 81 -23.24 -4.26 -18.90
CA GLU A 81 -23.42 -5.41 -19.81
C GLU A 81 -24.82 -6.01 -19.69
N ALA A 82 -25.42 -5.98 -18.50
CA ALA A 82 -26.78 -6.44 -18.25
C ALA A 82 -27.87 -5.46 -18.74
N GLY A 83 -27.50 -4.32 -19.34
CA GLY A 83 -28.43 -3.41 -20.02
C GLY A 83 -29.25 -2.49 -19.10
N TRP A 84 -28.77 -2.22 -17.88
CA TRP A 84 -29.30 -1.19 -16.99
C TRP A 84 -28.62 0.17 -17.18
#